data_AF-A0A8X7TA94-F1
#
_entry.id   AF-A0A8X7TA94-F1
#
_cell.length_a   1.000
_cell.length_b   1.000
_cell.length_c   1.000
_cell.angle_alpha   90.00
_cell.angle_beta   90.00
_cell.angle_gamma   90.00
#
_symmetry.space_group_name_H-M   'P 1'
#
loop_
_entity.id
_entity.type
_entity.pdbx_description
1 polymer ?
#
loop_
_entity_poly.entity_id
_entity_poly.type
_entity_poly.pdbx_seq_one_letter_code
_entity_poly.pdbx_strand_id
1 'polypeptide(L)'
;MERSQTPQDVLTTSIPTLDDIQLNSLVVRGRVFDLQSSPSCHGMYIVITSLIISNLAHGKQVVLIDTLNKFPFHLLKSHPHFKLEFKSNIRHYTCDTFAKLYSVISKANFDRNSLIVINEFHSLLELYKLELSMSYEETILKNHVENNATLINNKLKGVKDSISKIPTSSDLLKVSPVSKYESHVNLLFRNLNNICTSSNASVYLLGYLETKYRPYKIPNNTDASQLSYREKGRVVLSPSVAHKSCTTKFLFYLDWYHKTPHFFRNYPIDNTRQITINQAMLKLINVVKVEAKSESFSPIYFDIDDEFYYDQEDEFTGEYKVRDLSETVIESCPVITSSPNIDASVIHVTSNDLGNTSSSNDTEAIASEIIEESEEEIAISCASATSSKNDIASG
;
A
#
# COMPACT_ATOMS: atom_id res chain seq x y z
N MET A 1 -37.85 -3.48 10.16
CA MET A 1 -37.96 -3.15 8.72
C MET A 1 -36.58 -3.31 8.13
N GLU A 2 -36.27 -4.53 7.71
CA GLU A 2 -35.06 -4.85 6.95
C GLU A 2 -35.19 -4.20 5.57
N ARG A 3 -34.23 -3.35 5.19
CA ARG A 3 -34.10 -2.93 3.80
C ARG A 3 -33.50 -4.11 3.05
N SER A 4 -34.30 -4.76 2.22
CA SER A 4 -33.79 -5.58 1.12
C SER A 4 -32.92 -4.70 0.23
N GLN A 5 -31.60 -4.90 0.29
CA GLN A 5 -30.71 -4.38 -0.74
C GLN A 5 -31.00 -5.19 -2.01
N THR A 6 -31.49 -4.53 -3.04
CA THR A 6 -31.58 -5.10 -4.38
C THR A 6 -30.16 -5.49 -4.85
N PRO A 7 -29.97 -6.68 -5.46
CA PRO A 7 -28.65 -7.25 -5.77
C PRO A 7 -27.94 -6.60 -6.99
N GLN A 8 -28.21 -5.33 -7.29
CA GLN A 8 -27.93 -4.74 -8.61
C GLN A 8 -26.88 -3.62 -8.65
N ASP A 9 -26.16 -3.39 -7.54
CA ASP A 9 -25.22 -2.25 -7.40
C ASP A 9 -23.91 -2.61 -6.67
N VAL A 10 -23.55 -3.90 -6.67
CA VAL A 10 -22.31 -4.40 -6.04
C VAL A 10 -21.14 -4.21 -7.02
N LEU A 11 -20.15 -3.40 -6.62
CA LEU A 11 -18.87 -3.33 -7.34
C LEU A 11 -18.09 -4.62 -7.08
N THR A 12 -17.46 -5.15 -8.12
CA THR A 12 -16.62 -6.35 -8.02
C THR A 12 -15.17 -6.02 -8.39
N THR A 13 -14.26 -6.60 -7.63
CA THR A 13 -12.81 -6.64 -7.88
C THR A 13 -12.41 -7.82 -8.77
N SER A 14 -13.37 -8.69 -9.12
CA SER A 14 -13.17 -9.99 -9.76
C SER A 14 -12.43 -11.03 -8.90
N ILE A 15 -12.28 -10.76 -7.60
CA ILE A 15 -11.70 -11.65 -6.60
C ILE A 15 -12.77 -11.88 -5.53
N PRO A 16 -13.48 -13.02 -5.53
CA PRO A 16 -14.60 -13.26 -4.62
C PRO A 16 -14.25 -13.05 -3.14
N THR A 17 -13.10 -13.53 -2.67
CA THR A 17 -12.66 -13.34 -1.27
C THR A 17 -12.50 -11.86 -0.92
N LEU A 18 -12.03 -11.03 -1.86
CA LEU A 18 -11.89 -9.58 -1.65
C LEU A 18 -13.24 -8.86 -1.68
N ASP A 19 -14.13 -9.27 -2.59
CA ASP A 19 -15.48 -8.73 -2.70
C ASP A 19 -16.29 -9.01 -1.44
N ASP A 20 -16.17 -10.21 -0.87
CA ASP A 20 -16.83 -10.58 0.39
C ASP A 20 -16.38 -9.69 1.55
N ILE A 21 -15.09 -9.38 1.65
CA ILE A 21 -14.59 -8.44 2.66
C ILE A 21 -15.17 -7.04 2.44
N GLN A 22 -15.20 -6.55 1.19
CA GLN A 22 -15.73 -5.22 0.87
C GLN A 22 -17.24 -5.10 1.15
N LEU A 23 -18.01 -6.17 0.93
CA LEU A 23 -19.46 -6.18 1.08
C LEU A 23 -19.91 -6.43 2.52
N ASN A 24 -19.31 -7.42 3.18
CA ASN A 24 -19.80 -7.93 4.45
C ASN A 24 -19.11 -7.29 5.66
N SER A 25 -17.93 -6.69 5.49
CA SER A 25 -17.24 -6.08 6.61
C SER A 25 -17.81 -4.71 6.98
N LEU A 26 -18.26 -4.59 8.24
CA LEU A 26 -18.73 -3.32 8.81
C LEU A 26 -17.59 -2.31 9.01
N VAL A 27 -16.33 -2.76 9.08
CA VAL A 27 -15.16 -1.90 9.32
C VAL A 27 -14.47 -1.48 8.02
N VAL A 28 -14.68 -2.21 6.92
CA VAL A 28 -14.32 -1.80 5.55
C VAL A 28 -15.42 -0.90 4.99
N ARG A 29 -15.87 0.07 5.80
CA ARG A 29 -16.82 1.11 5.41
C ARG A 29 -16.07 2.41 5.21
N GLY A 30 -16.02 2.86 3.98
CA GLY A 30 -15.36 4.10 3.60
C GLY A 30 -15.90 4.61 2.27
N ARG A 31 -15.59 5.87 1.97
CA ARG A 31 -15.77 6.44 0.63
C ARG A 31 -14.46 6.90 0.02
N VAL A 32 -13.37 6.86 0.78
CA VAL A 32 -12.00 7.13 0.31
C VAL A 32 -11.14 5.93 0.70
N PHE A 33 -10.67 5.20 -0.30
CA PHE A 33 -9.86 4.00 -0.16
C PHE A 33 -8.43 4.31 -0.58
N ASP A 34 -7.47 3.81 0.20
CA ASP A 34 -6.04 4.01 -0.02
C ASP A 34 -5.43 2.70 -0.53
N LEU A 35 -5.05 2.66 -1.80
CA LEU A 35 -4.48 1.49 -2.47
C LEU A 35 -2.99 1.79 -2.69
N GLN A 36 -2.13 0.96 -2.11
CA GLN A 36 -0.68 1.12 -2.21
C GLN A 36 -0.05 -0.17 -2.66
N SER A 37 0.92 -0.09 -3.56
CA SER A 37 1.57 -1.27 -4.12
C SER A 37 3.08 -1.27 -3.90
N SER A 38 3.68 -2.45 -3.75
CA SER A 38 5.13 -2.59 -3.92
C SER A 38 5.50 -2.31 -5.38
N PRO A 39 6.74 -1.88 -5.66
CA PRO A 39 7.24 -1.84 -7.02
C PRO A 39 7.03 -3.19 -7.72
N SER A 40 6.76 -3.15 -9.04
CA SER A 40 6.55 -4.33 -9.90
C SER A 40 5.33 -5.20 -9.59
N CYS A 41 4.52 -4.88 -8.57
CA CYS A 41 3.24 -5.56 -8.33
C CYS A 41 2.14 -4.89 -9.18
N HIS A 42 1.53 -5.66 -10.07
CA HIS A 42 0.45 -5.16 -10.94
C HIS A 42 -0.94 -5.36 -10.33
N GLY A 43 -1.04 -6.10 -9.22
CA GLY A 43 -2.29 -6.41 -8.53
C GLY A 43 -3.18 -5.19 -8.24
N MET A 44 -2.60 -4.06 -7.85
CA MET A 44 -3.34 -2.81 -7.64
C MET A 44 -4.09 -2.36 -8.89
N TYR A 45 -3.41 -2.40 -10.05
CA TYR A 45 -4.00 -1.98 -11.32
C TYR A 45 -4.98 -3.01 -11.88
N ILE A 46 -4.78 -4.30 -11.61
CA ILE A 46 -5.75 -5.35 -11.95
C ILE A 46 -7.06 -5.08 -11.19
N VAL A 47 -7.00 -4.95 -9.86
CA VAL A 47 -8.17 -4.74 -9.01
C VAL A 47 -8.92 -3.44 -9.35
N ILE A 48 -8.20 -2.32 -9.51
CA ILE A 48 -8.87 -1.05 -9.84
C ILE A 48 -9.48 -1.08 -11.24
N THR A 49 -8.87 -1.82 -12.19
CA THR A 49 -9.44 -2.00 -13.54
C THR A 49 -10.75 -2.77 -13.46
N SER A 50 -10.81 -3.86 -12.70
CA SER A 50 -12.06 -4.62 -12.46
C SER A 50 -13.15 -3.74 -11.86
N LEU A 51 -12.81 -2.91 -10.85
CA LEU A 51 -13.75 -1.97 -10.23
C LEU A 51 -14.25 -0.90 -11.21
N ILE A 52 -13.36 -0.34 -12.05
CA ILE A 52 -13.71 0.61 -13.11
C ILE A 52 -14.71 -0.03 -14.08
N ILE A 53 -14.41 -1.23 -14.57
CA ILE A 53 -15.27 -1.97 -15.51
C ILE A 53 -16.63 -2.27 -14.87
N SER A 54 -16.64 -2.75 -13.63
CA SER A 54 -17.88 -3.02 -12.88
C SER A 54 -18.73 -1.75 -12.73
N ASN A 55 -18.13 -0.61 -12.40
CA ASN A 55 -18.86 0.65 -12.28
C ASN A 55 -19.43 1.13 -13.64
N LEU A 56 -18.66 1.00 -14.72
CA LEU A 56 -19.09 1.35 -16.08
C LEU A 56 -20.21 0.44 -16.59
N ALA A 57 -20.18 -0.86 -16.24
CA ALA A 57 -21.22 -1.81 -16.57
C ALA A 57 -22.58 -1.45 -15.94
N HIS A 58 -22.57 -0.80 -14.77
CA HIS A 58 -23.76 -0.22 -14.15
C HIS A 58 -24.19 1.13 -14.76
N GLY A 59 -23.57 1.57 -15.86
CA GLY A 59 -23.86 2.85 -16.51
C GLY A 59 -23.42 4.09 -15.71
N LYS A 60 -22.57 3.91 -14.69
CA LYS A 60 -22.10 4.98 -13.81
C LYS A 60 -20.82 5.61 -14.35
N GLN A 61 -20.62 6.90 -14.05
CA GLN A 61 -19.43 7.63 -14.46
C GLN A 61 -18.20 7.17 -13.70
N VAL A 62 -17.07 7.10 -14.41
CA VAL A 62 -15.74 6.97 -13.83
C VAL A 62 -14.96 8.26 -14.10
N VAL A 63 -14.27 8.76 -13.09
CA VAL A 63 -13.34 9.88 -13.23
C VAL A 63 -11.93 9.42 -12.92
N LEU A 64 -11.05 9.49 -13.92
CA LEU A 64 -9.62 9.18 -13.77
C LEU A 64 -8.84 10.48 -13.70
N ILE A 65 -8.03 10.65 -12.65
CA ILE A 65 -7.16 11.79 -12.45
C ILE A 65 -5.73 11.28 -12.42
N ASP A 66 -5.00 11.50 -13.51
CA ASP A 66 -3.57 11.20 -13.57
C ASP A 66 -2.78 12.33 -12.94
N THR A 67 -1.84 12.01 -12.06
CA THR A 67 -0.95 13.02 -11.47
C THR A 67 0.41 13.02 -12.17
N LEU A 68 1.38 12.25 -11.68
CA LEU A 68 2.74 12.20 -12.21
C LEU A 68 2.89 11.21 -13.37
N ASN A 69 2.25 10.04 -13.27
CA ASN A 69 2.22 9.03 -14.33
C ASN A 69 0.80 8.79 -14.86
N LYS A 70 0.72 8.33 -16.11
CA LYS A 70 -0.54 7.99 -16.76
C LYS A 70 -1.08 6.66 -16.25
N PHE A 71 -2.38 6.60 -16.00
CA PHE A 71 -3.07 5.35 -15.74
C PHE A 71 -2.84 4.36 -16.90
N PRO A 72 -2.59 3.06 -16.62
CA PRO A 72 -2.34 2.05 -17.65
C PRO A 72 -3.63 1.66 -18.39
N PHE A 73 -4.14 2.55 -19.24
CA PHE A 73 -5.37 2.34 -20.04
C PHE A 73 -5.37 1.09 -20.92
N HIS A 74 -4.19 0.52 -21.22
CA HIS A 74 -4.11 -0.73 -21.94
C HIS A 74 -4.73 -1.89 -21.15
N LEU A 75 -4.57 -1.93 -19.82
CA LEU A 75 -5.20 -2.95 -18.96
C LEU A 75 -6.73 -2.87 -19.03
N LEU A 76 -7.26 -1.65 -19.05
CA LEU A 76 -8.70 -1.44 -19.20
C LEU A 76 -9.22 -1.94 -20.54
N LYS A 77 -8.47 -1.71 -21.63
CA LYS A 77 -8.88 -2.16 -22.98
C LYS A 77 -8.73 -3.67 -23.18
N SER A 78 -7.76 -4.28 -22.52
CA SER A 78 -7.51 -5.73 -22.59
C SER A 78 -8.48 -6.53 -21.71
N HIS A 79 -9.20 -5.87 -20.81
CA HIS A 79 -10.17 -6.53 -19.95
C HIS A 79 -11.37 -7.09 -20.78
N PRO A 80 -11.76 -8.38 -20.65
CA PRO A 80 -12.77 -9.03 -21.49
C PRO A 80 -14.12 -8.32 -21.52
N HIS A 81 -14.53 -7.78 -20.37
CA HIS A 81 -15.80 -7.07 -20.23
C HIS A 81 -15.75 -5.61 -20.65
N PHE A 82 -14.63 -5.12 -21.19
CA PHE A 82 -14.54 -3.75 -21.68
C PHE A 82 -15.35 -3.58 -22.96
N LYS A 83 -16.20 -2.55 -22.97
CA LYS A 83 -16.99 -2.17 -24.14
C LYS A 83 -16.55 -0.79 -24.61
N LEU A 84 -16.47 -0.59 -25.93
CA LEU A 84 -16.04 0.68 -26.51
C LEU A 84 -16.94 1.86 -26.10
N GLU A 85 -18.23 1.59 -25.89
CA GLU A 85 -19.24 2.54 -25.41
C GLU A 85 -18.89 3.13 -24.03
N PHE A 86 -18.15 2.41 -23.19
CA PHE A 86 -17.77 2.90 -21.86
C PHE A 86 -16.91 4.16 -21.91
N LYS A 87 -16.23 4.43 -23.03
CA LYS A 87 -15.41 5.64 -23.21
C LYS A 87 -16.18 6.92 -22.95
N SER A 88 -17.47 7.00 -23.29
CA SER A 88 -18.28 8.21 -23.06
C SER A 88 -18.54 8.49 -21.58
N ASN A 89 -18.43 7.47 -20.73
CA ASN A 89 -18.67 7.56 -19.29
C ASN A 89 -17.39 7.71 -18.47
N ILE A 90 -16.23 7.80 -19.13
CA ILE A 90 -14.94 8.03 -18.48
C ILE A 90 -14.55 9.51 -18.69
N ARG A 91 -14.50 10.29 -17.60
CA ARG A 91 -13.87 11.61 -17.61
C ARG A 91 -12.42 11.46 -17.18
N HIS A 92 -11.51 12.11 -17.89
CA HIS A 92 -10.06 12.03 -17.63
C HIS A 92 -9.47 13.42 -17.42
N TYR A 93 -8.69 13.57 -16.35
CA TYR A 93 -7.96 14.79 -16.00
C TYR A 93 -6.47 14.48 -15.84
N THR A 94 -5.63 15.46 -16.17
CA THR A 94 -4.19 15.42 -15.88
C THR A 94 -3.84 16.55 -14.91
N CYS A 95 -3.32 16.18 -13.75
CA CYS A 95 -3.05 17.04 -12.60
C CYS A 95 -1.63 16.80 -12.07
N ASP A 96 -0.63 17.28 -12.82
CA ASP A 96 0.81 17.18 -12.50
C ASP A 96 1.27 17.98 -11.26
N THR A 97 0.38 18.73 -10.60
CA THR A 97 0.69 19.57 -9.44
C THR A 97 -0.44 19.50 -8.42
N PHE A 98 -0.11 19.66 -7.14
CA PHE A 98 -1.10 19.71 -6.06
C PHE A 98 -2.18 20.77 -6.31
N ALA A 99 -1.80 21.93 -6.84
CA ALA A 99 -2.74 23.01 -7.15
C ALA A 99 -3.76 22.61 -8.24
N LYS A 100 -3.34 21.92 -9.30
CA LYS A 100 -4.26 21.40 -10.33
C LYS A 100 -5.20 20.36 -9.75
N LEU A 101 -4.67 19.39 -8.98
CA LEU A 101 -5.49 18.39 -8.31
C LEU A 101 -6.53 19.06 -7.40
N TYR A 102 -6.09 19.99 -6.55
CA TYR A 102 -6.97 20.74 -5.66
C TYR A 102 -8.05 21.50 -6.43
N SER A 103 -7.70 22.16 -7.54
CA SER A 103 -8.67 22.89 -8.37
C SER A 103 -9.71 21.96 -8.99
N VAL A 104 -9.32 20.78 -9.47
CA VAL A 104 -10.25 19.78 -10.01
C VAL A 104 -11.19 19.29 -8.90
N ILE A 105 -10.64 18.86 -7.76
CA ILE A 105 -11.42 18.34 -6.63
C ILE A 105 -12.35 19.42 -6.03
N SER A 106 -11.97 20.70 -6.05
CA SER A 106 -12.80 21.77 -5.48
C SER A 106 -13.87 22.34 -6.43
N LYS A 107 -13.70 22.22 -7.75
CA LYS A 107 -14.55 22.92 -8.73
C LYS A 107 -15.27 21.99 -9.70
N ALA A 108 -14.78 20.78 -9.93
CA ALA A 108 -15.41 19.87 -10.87
C ALA A 108 -16.74 19.34 -10.31
N ASN A 109 -17.75 19.26 -11.16
CA ASN A 109 -19.00 18.60 -10.84
C ASN A 109 -18.87 17.11 -11.16
N PHE A 110 -18.96 16.27 -10.13
CA PHE A 110 -18.96 14.83 -10.25
C PHE A 110 -20.40 14.32 -10.26
N ASP A 111 -20.70 13.37 -11.14
CA ASP A 111 -22.03 12.79 -11.22
C ASP A 111 -22.30 11.89 -9.99
N ARG A 112 -23.58 11.65 -9.66
CA ARG A 112 -23.92 10.77 -8.52
C ARG A 112 -23.42 9.35 -8.75
N ASN A 113 -23.01 8.69 -7.66
CA ASN A 113 -22.46 7.34 -7.64
C ASN A 113 -21.22 7.17 -8.55
N SER A 114 -20.45 8.24 -8.79
CA SER A 114 -19.23 8.17 -9.58
C SER A 114 -18.10 7.43 -8.84
N LEU A 115 -17.30 6.68 -9.59
CA LEU A 115 -16.02 6.14 -9.09
C LEU A 115 -14.89 7.09 -9.52
N ILE A 116 -14.15 7.63 -8.56
CA ILE A 116 -13.05 8.56 -8.79
C ILE A 116 -11.74 7.84 -8.47
N VAL A 117 -10.81 7.80 -9.41
CA VAL A 117 -9.47 7.24 -9.22
C VAL A 117 -8.45 8.36 -9.35
N ILE A 118 -7.60 8.53 -8.34
CA ILE A 118 -6.48 9.47 -8.37
C ILE A 118 -5.20 8.65 -8.43
N ASN A 119 -4.59 8.61 -9.61
CA ASN A 119 -3.40 7.82 -9.88
C ASN A 119 -2.14 8.52 -9.33
N GLU A 120 -1.24 7.79 -8.70
CA GLU A 120 0.04 8.28 -8.14
C GLU A 120 -0.13 9.40 -7.09
N PHE A 121 -1.21 9.33 -6.32
CA PHE A 121 -1.59 10.34 -5.35
C PHE A 121 -0.50 10.62 -4.31
N HIS A 122 0.10 9.57 -3.74
CA HIS A 122 1.08 9.69 -2.67
C HIS A 122 2.37 10.35 -3.15
N SER A 123 2.84 10.00 -4.34
CA SER A 123 4.03 10.62 -4.95
C SER A 123 3.82 12.09 -5.26
N LEU A 124 2.61 12.49 -5.69
CA LEU A 124 2.27 13.91 -5.85
C LEU A 124 2.31 14.65 -4.49
N LEU A 125 1.77 14.06 -3.44
CA LEU A 125 1.79 14.67 -2.10
C LEU A 125 3.21 14.80 -1.56
N GLU A 126 4.05 13.78 -1.74
CA GLU A 126 5.45 13.81 -1.34
C GLU A 126 6.22 14.89 -2.10
N LEU A 127 6.07 14.94 -3.44
CA LEU A 127 6.65 15.99 -4.27
C LEU A 127 6.23 17.38 -3.77
N TYR A 128 4.94 17.58 -3.51
CA TYR A 128 4.43 18.86 -3.03
C TYR A 128 5.02 19.27 -1.67
N LYS A 129 5.19 18.31 -0.75
CA LYS A 129 5.84 18.54 0.54
C LYS A 129 7.29 18.98 0.38
N LEU A 130 8.02 18.35 -0.55
CA LEU A 130 9.40 18.71 -0.87
C LEU A 130 9.49 20.09 -1.51
N GLU A 131 8.61 20.41 -2.47
CA GLU A 131 8.54 21.72 -3.12
C GLU A 131 8.31 22.85 -2.11
N LEU A 132 7.37 22.66 -1.17
CA LEU A 132 7.12 23.63 -0.10
C LEU A 132 8.33 23.84 0.81
N SER A 133 9.04 22.76 1.13
CA SER A 133 10.22 22.81 1.99
C SER A 133 11.39 23.52 1.28
N MET A 134 11.63 23.18 0.01
CA MET A 134 12.64 23.80 -0.83
C MET A 134 12.39 25.30 -1.02
N SER A 135 11.16 25.68 -1.35
CA SER A 135 10.80 27.10 -1.54
C SER A 135 11.01 27.92 -0.27
N TYR A 136 10.75 27.33 0.90
CA TYR A 136 10.99 27.94 2.20
C TYR A 136 12.50 28.14 2.46
N GLU A 137 13.31 27.11 2.25
CA GLU A 137 14.77 27.16 2.42
C GLU A 137 15.43 28.16 1.47
N GLU A 138 15.06 28.14 0.20
CA GLU A 138 15.57 29.08 -0.82
C GLU A 138 15.28 30.53 -0.43
N THR A 139 14.08 30.81 0.07
CA THR A 139 13.69 32.17 0.47
C THR A 139 14.47 32.66 1.68
N ILE A 140 14.71 31.78 2.67
CA ILE A 140 15.56 32.10 3.82
C ILE A 140 17.00 32.37 3.37
N LEU A 141 17.55 31.52 2.50
CA LEU A 141 18.90 31.69 1.97
C LEU A 141 19.04 33.01 1.21
N LYS A 142 18.08 33.34 0.34
CA LYS A 142 18.04 34.61 -0.39
C LYS A 142 18.07 35.81 0.57
N ASN A 143 17.26 35.78 1.63
CA ASN A 143 17.26 36.83 2.66
C ASN A 143 18.62 36.93 3.38
N HIS A 144 19.30 35.82 3.68
CA HIS A 144 20.65 35.86 4.25
C HIS A 144 21.67 36.45 3.29
N VAL A 145 21.62 36.11 2.00
CA VAL A 145 22.50 36.67 0.96
C VAL A 145 22.29 38.19 0.85
N GLU A 146 21.04 38.65 0.79
CA GLU A 146 20.70 40.09 0.71
C GLU A 146 21.19 40.86 1.95
N ASN A 147 21.03 40.27 3.14
CA ASN A 147 21.51 40.86 4.39
C ASN A 147 23.04 40.93 4.46
N ASN A 148 23.73 39.88 4.02
CA ASN A 148 25.20 39.86 3.96
C ASN A 148 25.74 40.87 2.94
N ALA A 149 25.13 40.95 1.75
CA ALA A 149 25.49 41.93 0.73
C ALA A 149 25.32 43.36 1.25
N THR A 150 24.20 43.63 1.94
CA THR A 150 23.94 44.93 2.59
C THR A 150 25.00 45.22 3.65
N LEU A 151 25.34 44.26 4.52
CA LEU A 151 26.34 44.43 5.58
C LEU A 151 27.74 44.70 5.02
N ILE A 152 28.14 44.00 3.95
CA ILE A 152 29.41 44.23 3.26
C ILE A 152 29.44 45.64 2.64
N ASN A 153 28.39 46.03 1.93
CA ASN A 153 28.28 47.36 1.33
C ASN A 153 28.32 48.49 2.37
N ASN A 154 27.64 48.29 3.50
CA ASN A 154 27.63 49.21 4.62
C ASN A 154 29.03 49.37 5.24
N LYS A 155 29.74 48.26 5.42
CA LYS A 155 31.12 48.26 5.89
C LYS A 155 32.05 49.01 4.94
N LEU A 156 31.88 48.85 3.62
CA LEU A 156 32.68 49.53 2.61
C LEU A 156 32.40 51.03 2.51
N LYS A 157 31.15 51.45 2.71
CA LYS A 157 30.73 52.86 2.58
C LYS A 157 30.76 53.63 3.90
N GLY A 158 31.03 52.97 5.03
CA GLY A 158 30.98 53.59 6.36
C GLY A 158 29.57 54.02 6.80
N VAL A 159 28.53 53.49 6.14
CA VAL A 159 27.12 53.84 6.40
C VAL A 159 26.49 52.76 7.28
N LYS A 160 25.66 53.18 8.24
CA LYS A 160 24.98 52.29 9.19
C LYS A 160 23.53 52.03 8.74
N ASP A 161 23.33 51.50 7.53
CA ASP A 161 21.98 51.17 7.09
C ASP A 161 21.43 49.96 7.85
N SER A 162 20.14 49.98 8.15
CA SER A 162 19.45 48.91 8.87
C SER A 162 19.36 47.66 8.00
N ILE A 163 19.78 46.52 8.55
CA ILE A 163 19.60 45.20 7.95
C ILE A 163 18.12 44.98 7.61
N SER A 164 17.83 44.51 6.39
CA SER A 164 16.49 44.15 5.95
C SER A 164 15.97 43.01 6.82
N LYS A 165 15.09 43.33 7.76
CA LYS A 165 14.38 42.31 8.54
C LYS A 165 13.25 41.75 7.68
N ILE A 166 13.09 40.43 7.69
CA ILE A 166 11.87 39.82 7.16
C ILE A 166 10.68 40.49 7.87
N PRO A 167 9.69 41.02 7.13
CA PRO A 167 8.55 41.68 7.74
C PRO A 167 7.91 40.78 8.79
N THR A 168 7.57 41.32 9.96
CA THR A 168 6.86 40.57 11.01
C THR A 168 5.47 40.13 10.56
N SER A 169 4.94 40.67 9.45
CA SER A 169 3.73 40.23 8.79
C SER A 169 3.93 39.01 7.88
N SER A 170 5.16 38.65 7.52
CA SER A 170 5.48 37.59 6.56
C SER A 170 5.13 36.19 7.09
N ASP A 171 4.47 35.40 6.25
CA ASP A 171 4.17 33.99 6.53
C ASP A 171 5.43 33.12 6.62
N LEU A 172 6.54 33.55 6.02
CA LEU A 172 7.84 32.87 5.99
C LEU A 172 8.44 32.59 7.37
N LEU A 173 8.01 33.27 8.43
CA LEU A 173 8.50 33.03 9.79
C LEU A 173 7.39 32.61 10.76
N LYS A 174 6.13 32.58 10.31
CA LYS A 174 4.97 32.29 11.16
C LYS A 174 4.47 30.87 11.03
N VAL A 175 4.55 30.30 9.82
CA VAL A 175 3.99 28.99 9.53
C VAL A 175 5.07 28.11 8.94
N SER A 176 5.39 27.02 9.63
CA SER A 176 6.34 26.03 9.12
C SER A 176 5.83 25.44 7.79
N PRO A 177 6.72 25.06 6.85
CA PRO A 177 6.31 24.41 5.60
C PRO A 177 5.52 23.13 5.86
N VAL A 178 5.83 22.40 6.92
CA VAL A 178 5.10 21.20 7.36
C VAL A 178 3.66 21.53 7.76
N SER A 179 3.45 22.54 8.61
CA SER A 179 2.11 22.96 9.02
C SER A 179 1.27 23.49 7.85
N LYS A 180 1.92 24.19 6.90
CA LYS A 180 1.27 24.66 5.67
C LYS A 180 0.84 23.49 4.78
N TYR A 181 1.73 22.53 4.58
CA TYR A 181 1.44 21.29 3.86
C TYR A 181 0.25 20.55 4.48
N GLU A 182 0.27 20.31 5.79
CA GLU A 182 -0.81 19.63 6.50
C GLU A 182 -2.14 20.36 6.35
N SER A 183 -2.15 21.69 6.50
CA SER A 183 -3.35 22.52 6.28
C SER A 183 -3.94 22.33 4.88
N HIS A 184 -3.09 22.34 3.84
CA HIS A 184 -3.55 22.16 2.46
C HIS A 184 -4.07 20.74 2.20
N VAL A 185 -3.39 19.71 2.70
CA VAL A 185 -3.85 18.32 2.59
C VAL A 185 -5.18 18.12 3.33
N ASN A 186 -5.33 18.69 4.54
CA ASN A 186 -6.60 18.69 5.27
C ASN A 186 -7.74 19.31 4.43
N LEU A 187 -7.48 20.42 3.74
CA LEU A 187 -8.47 21.06 2.86
C LEU A 187 -8.83 20.19 1.66
N LEU A 188 -7.84 19.51 1.05
CA LEU A 188 -8.08 18.56 -0.04
C LEU A 188 -8.97 17.41 0.42
N PHE A 189 -8.64 16.78 1.55
CA PHE A 189 -9.44 15.68 2.11
C PHE A 189 -10.84 16.12 2.55
N ARG A 190 -11.01 17.35 3.03
CA ARG A 190 -12.34 17.91 3.29
C ARG A 190 -13.18 17.94 2.01
N ASN A 191 -12.60 18.36 0.88
CA ASN A 191 -13.30 18.38 -0.39
C ASN A 191 -13.61 16.96 -0.91
N LEU A 192 -12.65 16.02 -0.81
CA LEU A 192 -12.89 14.62 -1.16
C LEU A 192 -14.05 14.02 -0.35
N ASN A 193 -14.04 14.20 0.97
CA ASN A 193 -15.12 13.73 1.83
C ASN A 193 -16.48 14.40 1.49
N ASN A 194 -16.47 15.68 1.12
CA ASN A 194 -17.67 16.39 0.68
C ASN A 194 -18.21 15.81 -0.64
N ILE A 195 -17.36 15.48 -1.62
CA ILE A 195 -17.77 14.81 -2.86
C ILE A 195 -18.37 13.44 -2.54
N CYS A 196 -17.65 12.65 -1.75
CA CYS A 196 -18.08 11.35 -1.28
C CYS A 196 -19.48 11.43 -0.67
N THR A 197 -19.71 12.34 0.28
CA THR A 197 -21.00 12.51 0.99
C THR A 197 -22.13 13.03 0.09
N SER A 198 -21.89 14.12 -0.64
CA SER A 198 -22.90 14.78 -1.48
C SER A 198 -23.33 13.99 -2.71
N SER A 199 -22.38 13.29 -3.34
CA SER A 199 -22.59 12.59 -4.62
C SER A 199 -22.65 11.08 -4.46
N ASN A 200 -22.50 10.55 -3.24
CA ASN A 200 -22.35 9.11 -2.98
C ASN A 200 -21.23 8.47 -3.83
N ALA A 201 -20.16 9.23 -4.06
CA ALA A 201 -19.01 8.80 -4.83
C ALA A 201 -18.03 7.97 -3.98
N SER A 202 -17.30 7.07 -4.64
CA SER A 202 -16.17 6.34 -4.08
C SER A 202 -14.88 6.87 -4.69
N VAL A 203 -13.90 7.18 -3.85
CA VAL A 203 -12.58 7.70 -4.23
C VAL A 203 -11.54 6.64 -3.94
N TYR A 204 -10.69 6.34 -4.91
CA TYR A 204 -9.56 5.42 -4.80
C TYR A 204 -8.27 6.22 -5.02
N LEU A 205 -7.43 6.26 -4.00
CA LEU A 205 -6.11 6.89 -4.03
C LEU A 205 -5.09 5.79 -4.34
N LEU A 206 -4.41 5.88 -5.48
CA LEU A 206 -3.41 4.90 -5.89
C LEU A 206 -2.00 5.44 -5.64
N GLY A 207 -1.08 4.58 -5.24
CA GLY A 207 0.34 4.92 -5.15
C GLY A 207 1.21 3.74 -4.78
N TYR A 208 2.47 4.02 -4.47
CA TYR A 208 3.44 3.02 -4.08
C TYR A 208 3.81 3.11 -2.60
N LEU A 209 4.29 2.00 -2.06
CA LEU A 209 4.85 1.95 -0.71
C LEU A 209 6.13 2.81 -0.63
N GLU A 210 6.31 3.51 0.49
CA GLU A 210 7.49 4.32 0.77
C GLU A 210 8.66 3.45 1.20
N THR A 211 9.87 3.80 0.74
CA THR A 211 11.11 3.22 1.26
C THR A 211 11.47 3.87 2.59
N LYS A 212 11.68 3.04 3.62
CA LYS A 212 12.14 3.48 4.95
C LYS A 212 13.38 2.71 5.36
N TYR A 213 14.38 3.44 5.84
CA TYR A 213 15.52 2.82 6.49
C TYR A 213 15.14 2.37 7.90
N ARG A 214 15.39 1.10 8.22
CA ARG A 214 15.25 0.56 9.58
C ARG A 214 16.62 0.08 10.07
N PRO A 215 17.19 0.71 11.13
CA PRO A 215 18.42 0.22 11.73
C PRO A 215 18.19 -1.20 12.30
N TYR A 216 19.23 -2.04 12.27
CA TYR A 216 19.17 -3.32 12.97
C TYR A 216 19.08 -3.07 14.47
N LYS A 217 18.25 -3.84 15.17
CA LYS A 217 18.17 -3.76 16.63
C LYS A 217 19.54 -4.12 17.20
N ILE A 218 20.19 -3.17 17.85
CA ILE A 218 21.43 -3.44 18.59
C ILE A 218 21.01 -4.07 19.93
N PRO A 219 21.58 -5.20 20.34
CA PRO A 219 21.30 -5.77 21.66
C PRO A 219 21.63 -4.74 22.75
N ASN A 220 20.76 -4.65 23.77
CA ASN A 220 20.69 -3.60 24.81
C ASN A 220 21.94 -3.39 25.69
N ASN A 221 23.07 -4.04 25.39
CA ASN A 221 24.30 -4.02 26.19
C ASN A 221 25.43 -3.17 25.60
N THR A 222 25.13 -2.26 24.67
CA THR A 222 26.16 -1.46 23.99
C THR A 222 26.06 0.01 24.40
N ASP A 223 27.12 0.55 25.00
CA ASP A 223 27.20 1.93 25.45
C ASP A 223 26.93 2.94 24.32
N ALA A 224 25.98 3.84 24.55
CA ALA A 224 25.51 4.85 23.58
C ALA A 224 26.59 5.85 23.13
N SER A 225 27.75 5.87 23.79
CA SER A 225 28.89 6.74 23.47
C SER A 225 29.77 6.24 22.31
N GLN A 226 29.57 5.00 21.84
CA GLN A 226 30.28 4.44 20.67
C GLN A 226 29.45 4.42 19.37
N LEU A 227 28.22 4.93 19.37
CA LEU A 227 27.32 4.96 18.22
C LEU A 227 27.73 6.07 17.22
N SER A 228 28.86 5.90 16.54
CA SER A 228 29.21 6.70 15.36
C SER A 228 28.57 6.08 14.12
N TYR A 229 27.83 6.86 13.31
CA TYR A 229 27.56 6.82 11.84
C TYR A 229 27.65 5.50 11.02
N ARG A 230 27.62 4.32 11.64
CA ARG A 230 27.77 2.98 11.03
C ARG A 230 26.67 2.02 11.50
N GLU A 231 25.52 2.53 11.91
CA GLU A 231 24.38 1.67 12.20
C GLU A 231 23.99 0.92 10.94
N LYS A 232 24.35 -0.36 10.85
CA LYS A 232 23.87 -1.24 9.80
C LYS A 232 22.35 -1.36 9.94
N GLY A 233 21.66 -1.46 8.81
CA GLY A 233 20.21 -1.55 8.76
C GLY A 233 19.74 -2.08 7.42
N ARG A 234 18.43 -2.12 7.25
CA ARG A 234 17.78 -2.55 6.02
C ARG A 234 16.81 -1.50 5.52
N VAL A 235 16.70 -1.39 4.20
CA VAL A 235 15.62 -0.63 3.57
C VAL A 235 14.40 -1.54 3.51
N VAL A 236 13.26 -1.04 3.99
CA VAL A 236 11.99 -1.74 3.93
C VAL A 236 10.97 -0.90 3.19
N LEU A 237 10.01 -1.56 2.54
CA LEU A 237 8.82 -0.90 2.06
C LEU A 237 7.83 -0.73 3.20
N SER A 238 7.19 0.42 3.27
CA SER A 238 6.22 0.73 4.32
C SER A 238 5.05 1.51 3.74
N PRO A 239 3.82 1.29 4.25
CA PRO A 239 2.68 2.09 3.82
C PRO A 239 2.91 3.58 4.09
N SER A 240 2.66 4.40 3.08
CA SER A 240 2.50 5.83 3.24
C SER A 240 1.25 6.13 4.07
N VAL A 241 1.29 7.23 4.81
CA VAL A 241 0.11 7.75 5.52
C VAL A 241 -0.38 8.97 4.77
N ALA A 242 -1.31 8.76 3.84
CA ALA A 242 -1.91 9.84 3.08
C ALA A 242 -2.61 10.87 3.98
N HIS A 243 -3.53 10.40 4.84
CA HIS A 243 -4.28 11.24 5.78
C HIS A 243 -5.08 10.37 6.77
N LYS A 244 -5.38 10.91 7.96
CA LYS A 244 -6.17 10.23 9.01
C LYS A 244 -7.60 9.84 8.62
N SER A 245 -8.12 10.42 7.54
CA SER A 245 -9.45 10.09 6.99
C SER A 245 -9.46 8.83 6.15
N CYS A 246 -8.30 8.34 5.69
CA CYS A 246 -8.19 7.06 5.01
C CYS A 246 -8.21 5.96 6.07
N THR A 247 -9.38 5.38 6.31
CA THR A 247 -9.58 4.35 7.35
C THR A 247 -9.33 2.94 6.86
N THR A 248 -9.27 2.74 5.54
CA THR A 248 -9.11 1.45 4.89
C THR A 248 -7.97 1.54 3.89
N LYS A 249 -6.99 0.65 4.05
CA LYS A 249 -5.85 0.50 3.17
C LYS A 249 -5.85 -0.86 2.50
N PHE A 250 -5.50 -0.90 1.23
CA PHE A 250 -5.26 -2.12 0.47
C PHE A 250 -3.79 -2.11 0.08
N LEU A 251 -3.03 -3.04 0.64
CA LEU A 251 -1.59 -3.15 0.43
C LEU A 251 -1.32 -4.29 -0.55
N PHE A 252 -0.83 -3.95 -1.73
CA PHE A 252 -0.53 -4.89 -2.79
C PHE A 252 0.95 -5.21 -2.81
N TYR A 253 1.29 -6.49 -2.86
CA TYR A 253 2.67 -6.96 -2.99
C TYR A 253 2.72 -8.31 -3.71
N LEU A 254 3.92 -8.78 -4.03
CA LEU A 254 4.13 -10.12 -4.57
C LEU A 254 4.56 -11.07 -3.46
N ASP A 255 4.04 -12.29 -3.48
CA ASP A 255 4.53 -13.37 -2.63
C ASP A 255 4.58 -14.68 -3.42
N TRP A 256 5.16 -15.71 -2.82
CA TRP A 256 5.33 -17.01 -3.46
C TRP A 256 4.03 -17.81 -3.49
N TYR A 257 3.76 -18.44 -4.64
CA TYR A 257 2.57 -19.28 -4.86
C TYR A 257 2.42 -20.43 -3.84
N HIS A 258 3.51 -21.01 -3.35
CA HIS A 258 3.47 -22.10 -2.37
C HIS A 258 2.92 -21.70 -1.00
N LYS A 259 2.68 -20.40 -0.76
CA LYS A 259 2.01 -19.90 0.45
C LYS A 259 0.50 -19.77 0.30
N THR A 260 -0.05 -20.06 -0.89
CA THR A 260 -1.49 -19.93 -1.13
C THR A 260 -2.29 -21.10 -0.59
N PRO A 261 -3.53 -20.86 -0.12
CA PRO A 261 -4.49 -21.93 0.13
C PRO A 261 -4.68 -22.86 -1.10
N HIS A 262 -4.68 -22.29 -2.31
CA HIS A 262 -4.75 -23.06 -3.55
C HIS A 262 -3.62 -24.09 -3.71
N PHE A 263 -2.37 -23.72 -3.41
CA PHE A 263 -1.22 -24.63 -3.47
C PHE A 263 -1.38 -25.78 -2.47
N PHE A 264 -1.72 -25.48 -1.21
CA PHE A 264 -1.89 -26.51 -0.17
C PHE A 264 -3.04 -27.48 -0.47
N ARG A 265 -4.04 -27.04 -1.24
CA ARG A 265 -5.13 -27.92 -1.70
C ARG A 265 -4.67 -28.90 -2.78
N ASN A 266 -3.89 -28.42 -3.75
CA ASN A 266 -3.44 -29.25 -4.88
C ASN A 266 -2.23 -30.12 -4.52
N TYR A 267 -1.46 -29.71 -3.51
CA TYR A 267 -0.33 -30.46 -2.97
C TYR A 267 -0.51 -30.61 -1.45
N PRO A 268 -1.41 -31.50 -0.99
CA PRO A 268 -1.62 -31.73 0.43
C PRO A 268 -0.38 -32.35 1.08
N ILE A 269 0.03 -31.80 2.21
CA ILE A 269 1.11 -32.36 3.04
C ILE A 269 0.52 -33.51 3.83
N ASP A 270 0.66 -34.74 3.36
CA ASP A 270 0.48 -35.90 4.22
C ASP A 270 1.67 -35.98 5.20
N ASN A 271 1.44 -36.40 6.45
CA ASN A 271 2.46 -36.57 7.51
C ASN A 271 3.66 -37.48 7.14
N THR A 272 3.68 -38.04 5.92
CA THR A 272 4.73 -38.90 5.37
C THR A 272 5.44 -38.31 4.15
N ARG A 273 4.99 -37.17 3.60
CA ARG A 273 5.52 -36.56 2.37
C ARG A 273 5.97 -35.12 2.63
N GLN A 274 7.27 -34.90 2.64
CA GLN A 274 7.81 -33.55 2.46
C GLN A 274 7.52 -33.11 1.02
N ILE A 275 6.92 -31.94 0.85
CA ILE A 275 6.73 -31.34 -0.47
C ILE A 275 8.04 -30.65 -0.85
N THR A 276 8.75 -31.22 -1.81
CA THR A 276 9.90 -30.55 -2.42
C THR A 276 9.38 -29.58 -3.48
N ILE A 277 9.51 -28.28 -3.22
CA ILE A 277 9.19 -27.23 -4.19
C ILE A 277 10.26 -27.27 -5.29
N ASN A 278 9.88 -27.71 -6.48
CA ASN A 278 10.76 -27.71 -7.64
C ASN A 278 10.75 -26.33 -8.34
N GLN A 279 11.70 -26.10 -9.25
CA GLN A 279 11.80 -24.84 -10.00
C GLN A 279 10.54 -24.54 -10.82
N ALA A 280 9.84 -25.56 -11.33
CA ALA A 280 8.62 -25.40 -12.10
C ALA A 280 7.43 -24.90 -11.26
N MET A 281 7.50 -25.01 -9.92
CA MET A 281 6.48 -24.54 -8.98
C MET A 281 6.76 -23.12 -8.45
N LEU A 282 7.91 -22.52 -8.82
CA LEU A 282 8.29 -21.19 -8.38
C LEU A 282 7.58 -20.11 -9.22
N LYS A 283 6.49 -19.58 -8.67
CA LYS A 283 5.76 -18.45 -9.24
C LYS A 283 5.53 -17.37 -8.19
N LEU A 284 5.79 -16.12 -8.55
CA LEU A 284 5.36 -14.96 -7.78
C LEU A 284 3.95 -14.58 -8.20
N ILE A 285 3.09 -14.34 -7.22
CA ILE A 285 1.66 -14.05 -7.42
C ILE A 285 1.28 -12.76 -6.70
N ASN A 286 0.15 -12.19 -7.08
CA ASN A 286 -0.34 -10.95 -6.48
C ASN A 286 -1.00 -11.24 -5.13
N VAL A 287 -0.74 -10.35 -4.17
CA VAL A 287 -1.33 -10.39 -2.84
C VAL A 287 -1.92 -9.04 -2.53
N VAL A 288 -3.09 -9.03 -1.91
CA VAL A 288 -3.67 -7.85 -1.28
C VAL A 288 -3.92 -8.12 0.19
N LYS A 289 -3.36 -7.26 1.05
CA LYS A 289 -3.66 -7.22 2.47
C LYS A 289 -4.55 -6.03 2.76
N VAL A 290 -5.70 -6.27 3.36
CA VAL A 290 -6.65 -5.22 3.74
C VAL A 290 -6.45 -4.85 5.20
N GLU A 291 -6.17 -3.58 5.46
CA GLU A 291 -6.00 -3.02 6.80
C GLU A 291 -7.07 -1.96 7.06
N ALA A 292 -7.90 -2.18 8.09
CA ALA A 292 -8.86 -1.21 8.60
C ALA A 292 -8.47 -0.80 10.04
N LYS A 293 -9.02 0.33 10.52
CA LYS A 293 -8.65 0.93 11.84
C LYS A 293 -8.55 -0.04 13.02
N SER A 294 -9.38 -1.07 13.08
CA SER A 294 -9.47 -2.02 14.18
C SER A 294 -9.35 -3.48 13.75
N GLU A 295 -9.09 -3.74 12.48
CA GLU A 295 -9.09 -5.09 11.93
C GLU A 295 -8.09 -5.19 10.78
N SER A 296 -7.26 -6.22 10.80
CA SER A 296 -6.43 -6.61 9.67
C SER A 296 -6.98 -7.94 9.17
N PHE A 297 -7.25 -8.01 7.87
CA PHE A 297 -7.69 -9.24 7.24
C PHE A 297 -6.49 -10.08 6.85
N SER A 298 -6.70 -11.40 6.74
CA SER A 298 -5.71 -12.31 6.17
C SER A 298 -5.35 -11.87 4.75
N PRO A 299 -4.09 -12.09 4.32
CA PRO A 299 -3.70 -11.78 2.94
C PRO A 299 -4.56 -12.57 1.94
N ILE A 300 -5.01 -11.88 0.89
CA ILE A 300 -5.74 -12.48 -0.22
C ILE A 300 -4.78 -12.58 -1.40
N TYR A 301 -4.53 -13.80 -1.82
CA TYR A 301 -3.75 -14.21 -2.96
C TYR A 301 -4.63 -14.32 -4.21
N PHE A 302 -4.14 -13.79 -5.32
CA PHE A 302 -4.81 -13.87 -6.61
C PHE A 302 -3.78 -13.77 -7.73
N ASP A 303 -4.18 -14.20 -8.93
CA ASP A 303 -3.38 -13.97 -10.13
C ASP A 303 -4.25 -13.80 -11.37
N ILE A 304 -3.65 -13.40 -12.48
CA ILE A 304 -4.28 -13.57 -13.80
C ILE A 304 -4.23 -15.06 -14.14
N ASP A 305 -5.35 -15.60 -14.60
CA ASP A 305 -5.48 -16.99 -15.00
C ASP A 305 -4.52 -17.31 -16.14
N ASP A 306 -3.81 -18.42 -16.00
CA ASP A 306 -2.59 -18.72 -16.76
C ASP A 306 -2.40 -20.24 -16.81
N GLU A 307 -1.76 -20.73 -17.88
CA GLU A 307 -1.53 -22.16 -18.13
C GLU A 307 -0.82 -22.86 -16.95
N PHE A 308 -0.02 -22.11 -16.17
CA PHE A 308 0.63 -22.60 -14.95
C PHE A 308 -0.32 -23.30 -13.96
N TYR A 309 -1.60 -22.92 -13.91
CA TYR A 309 -2.57 -23.48 -12.96
C TYR A 309 -3.26 -24.76 -13.43
N TYR A 310 -2.99 -25.19 -14.65
CA TYR A 310 -3.68 -26.29 -15.31
C TYR A 310 -2.75 -27.50 -15.44
N ASP A 311 -3.21 -28.65 -14.96
CA ASP A 311 -2.58 -29.93 -15.24
C ASP A 311 -3.04 -30.45 -16.60
N GLN A 312 -2.42 -31.52 -17.12
CA GLN A 312 -2.71 -32.06 -18.46
C GLN A 312 -4.18 -32.48 -18.70
N GLU A 313 -4.99 -32.58 -17.65
CA GLU A 313 -6.41 -32.97 -17.72
C GLU A 313 -7.38 -31.78 -17.90
N ASP A 314 -6.98 -30.57 -17.51
CA ASP A 314 -7.81 -29.36 -17.63
C ASP A 314 -7.27 -28.45 -18.73
N GLU A 315 -8.11 -28.10 -19.71
CA GLU A 315 -7.69 -27.21 -20.81
C GLU A 315 -7.72 -25.73 -20.40
N PHE A 316 -6.57 -25.06 -20.51
CA PHE A 316 -6.50 -23.60 -20.41
C PHE A 316 -7.12 -22.94 -21.65
N THR A 317 -8.18 -22.16 -21.45
CA THR A 317 -8.91 -21.52 -22.55
C THR A 317 -8.19 -20.31 -23.14
N GLY A 318 -7.16 -19.78 -22.47
CA GLY A 318 -6.48 -18.55 -22.88
C GLY A 318 -7.29 -17.27 -22.61
N GLU A 319 -8.46 -17.36 -22.00
CA GLU A 319 -9.29 -16.20 -21.68
C GLU A 319 -8.73 -15.46 -20.47
N TYR A 320 -8.69 -14.12 -20.53
CA TYR A 320 -8.30 -13.32 -19.37
C TYR A 320 -9.35 -13.49 -18.27
N LYS A 321 -8.90 -13.96 -17.12
CA LYS A 321 -9.71 -14.08 -15.91
C LYS A 321 -8.83 -13.77 -14.71
N VAL A 322 -9.42 -13.21 -13.65
CA VAL A 322 -8.73 -13.12 -12.36
C VAL A 322 -9.07 -14.38 -11.57
N ARG A 323 -8.04 -15.11 -11.14
CA ARG A 323 -8.16 -16.32 -10.33
C ARG A 323 -7.91 -15.98 -8.87
N ASP A 324 -8.90 -16.27 -8.03
CA ASP A 324 -8.74 -16.20 -6.58
C ASP A 324 -8.03 -17.46 -6.08
N LEU A 325 -6.89 -17.28 -5.41
CA LEU A 325 -6.06 -18.35 -4.87
C LEU A 325 -6.26 -18.52 -3.36
N SER A 326 -7.20 -17.77 -2.78
CA SER A 326 -7.53 -17.73 -1.35
C SER A 326 -8.83 -18.43 -1.00
N GLU A 327 -9.64 -18.80 -2.01
CA GLU A 327 -10.91 -19.50 -1.80
C GLU A 327 -10.68 -20.82 -1.06
N THR A 328 -11.06 -20.85 0.22
CA THR A 328 -11.23 -22.09 0.96
C THR A 328 -12.59 -22.65 0.57
N VAL A 329 -12.63 -23.60 -0.36
CA VAL A 329 -13.85 -24.39 -0.56
C VAL A 329 -14.09 -25.14 0.75
N ILE A 330 -15.11 -24.74 1.50
CA ILE A 330 -15.67 -25.58 2.55
C ILE A 330 -16.39 -26.70 1.78
N GLU A 331 -15.67 -27.72 1.35
CA GLU A 331 -16.32 -29.00 1.13
C GLU A 331 -16.90 -29.38 2.50
N SER A 332 -18.23 -29.44 2.57
CA SER A 332 -18.94 -29.95 3.72
C SER A 332 -18.62 -31.45 3.87
N CYS A 333 -17.41 -31.76 4.33
CA CYS A 333 -17.04 -33.09 4.76
C CYS A 333 -17.80 -33.35 6.07
N PRO A 334 -18.60 -34.43 6.14
CA PRO A 334 -19.31 -34.77 7.37
C PRO A 334 -18.28 -35.00 8.48
N VAL A 335 -18.53 -34.38 9.63
CA VAL A 335 -17.69 -34.44 10.83
C VAL A 335 -17.41 -35.89 11.19
N ILE A 336 -16.15 -36.33 11.01
CA ILE A 336 -15.65 -37.54 11.66
C ILE A 336 -14.95 -37.09 12.95
N THR A 337 -15.48 -37.57 14.06
CA THR A 337 -15.06 -37.22 15.42
C THR A 337 -13.72 -37.85 15.81
N SER A 338 -12.88 -37.01 16.45
CA SER A 338 -11.90 -37.28 17.51
C SER A 338 -10.55 -37.93 17.20
N SER A 339 -9.46 -37.16 17.41
CA SER A 339 -8.38 -37.31 18.43
C SER A 339 -6.99 -36.83 17.91
N PRO A 340 -5.97 -36.64 18.75
CA PRO A 340 -5.62 -35.40 19.46
C PRO A 340 -4.33 -34.70 18.95
N ASN A 341 -4.15 -33.45 19.37
CA ASN A 341 -2.93 -32.64 19.27
C ASN A 341 -1.65 -33.38 19.69
N ILE A 342 -0.52 -33.10 19.00
CA ILE A 342 0.85 -32.97 19.56
C ILE A 342 1.70 -32.05 18.66
N ASP A 343 2.57 -31.31 19.33
CA ASP A 343 3.42 -30.17 18.97
C ASP A 343 4.42 -30.29 17.80
N ALA A 344 4.78 -29.08 17.33
CA ALA A 344 6.06 -28.58 16.82
C ALA A 344 6.99 -29.53 16.04
N SER A 345 7.28 -29.18 14.78
CA SER A 345 8.44 -29.73 14.06
C SER A 345 9.34 -28.61 13.53
N VAL A 346 10.59 -28.66 13.99
CA VAL A 346 11.74 -27.85 13.58
C VAL A 346 12.25 -28.36 12.22
N ILE A 347 12.51 -27.45 11.28
CA ILE A 347 13.02 -27.75 9.95
C ILE A 347 14.54 -27.92 10.02
N HIS A 348 15.05 -29.12 9.73
CA HIS A 348 16.47 -29.35 9.45
C HIS A 348 16.71 -29.41 7.93
N VAL A 349 17.57 -28.53 7.43
CA VAL A 349 18.09 -28.59 6.05
C VAL A 349 19.41 -29.36 6.08
N THR A 350 19.46 -30.55 5.49
CA THR A 350 20.73 -31.26 5.25
C THR A 350 21.05 -31.23 3.77
N SER A 351 22.09 -30.48 3.41
CA SER A 351 22.77 -30.55 2.12
C SER A 351 23.77 -31.70 2.14
N ASN A 352 23.55 -32.72 1.32
CA ASN A 352 24.60 -33.63 0.87
C ASN A 352 24.17 -34.25 -0.46
N ASP A 353 24.98 -34.00 -1.51
CA ASP A 353 25.48 -35.08 -2.34
C ASP A 353 26.73 -34.62 -3.09
N LEU A 354 27.82 -35.36 -2.88
CA LEU A 354 29.13 -35.21 -3.51
C LEU A 354 29.47 -36.55 -4.17
N GLY A 355 29.92 -36.55 -5.42
CA GLY A 355 30.29 -37.76 -6.15
C GLY A 355 30.46 -37.58 -7.66
N ASN A 356 31.21 -36.60 -8.14
CA ASN A 356 32.65 -36.70 -8.48
C ASN A 356 32.94 -37.20 -9.92
N THR A 357 33.35 -36.29 -10.81
CA THR A 357 34.42 -36.52 -11.80
C THR A 357 35.15 -35.20 -12.13
N SER A 358 36.47 -35.32 -12.13
CA SER A 358 37.54 -34.33 -12.18
C SER A 358 37.65 -33.48 -13.46
N SER A 359 37.99 -32.18 -13.34
CA SER A 359 39.35 -31.67 -13.66
C SER A 359 39.45 -30.12 -13.61
N SER A 360 40.35 -29.64 -12.74
CA SER A 360 41.25 -28.47 -12.83
C SER A 360 40.75 -27.13 -13.42
N ASN A 361 40.53 -26.11 -12.56
CA ASN A 361 41.43 -24.95 -12.37
C ASN A 361 40.75 -23.81 -11.59
N ASP A 362 41.37 -23.46 -10.45
CA ASP A 362 41.47 -22.17 -9.74
C ASP A 362 40.41 -21.06 -9.97
N THR A 363 39.58 -20.79 -8.95
CA THR A 363 39.58 -19.49 -8.23
C THR A 363 38.81 -19.59 -6.90
N GLU A 364 39.37 -18.99 -5.84
CA GLU A 364 38.91 -19.04 -4.45
C GLU A 364 37.50 -18.48 -4.23
N ALA A 365 36.65 -19.27 -3.59
CA ALA A 365 35.39 -18.86 -2.98
C ALA A 365 35.61 -18.55 -1.49
N ILE A 366 35.24 -17.34 -1.07
CA ILE A 366 35.13 -16.99 0.36
C ILE A 366 33.75 -17.42 0.84
N ALA A 367 33.75 -18.40 1.73
CA ALA A 367 32.57 -18.93 2.43
C ALA A 367 31.81 -17.82 3.16
N SER A 368 30.48 -17.77 2.98
CA SER A 368 29.59 -16.97 3.82
C SER A 368 28.87 -17.92 4.78
N GLU A 369 29.15 -17.76 6.07
CA GLU A 369 28.47 -18.43 7.17
C GLU A 369 26.96 -18.17 7.14
N ILE A 370 26.20 -19.27 7.20
CA ILE A 370 24.77 -19.30 7.45
C ILE A 370 24.58 -19.11 8.96
N ILE A 371 23.91 -18.05 9.38
CA ILE A 371 23.47 -17.88 10.77
C ILE A 371 21.97 -18.21 10.80
N GLU A 372 21.64 -19.27 11.54
CA GLU A 372 20.29 -19.76 11.82
C GLU A 372 19.43 -18.68 12.52
N GLU A 373 18.23 -18.42 11.99
CA GLU A 373 17.20 -17.63 12.66
C GLU A 373 16.37 -18.55 13.57
N SER A 374 16.34 -18.28 14.88
CA SER A 374 15.37 -18.86 15.81
C SER A 374 14.22 -17.90 16.08
N GLU A 375 13.00 -18.44 16.07
CA GLU A 375 11.71 -17.75 16.24
C GLU A 375 11.39 -17.37 17.71
N GLU A 376 10.24 -16.69 17.85
CA GLU A 376 9.50 -16.22 19.04
C GLU A 376 9.93 -14.82 19.56
N GLU A 377 9.04 -13.84 19.75
CA GLU A 377 7.75 -13.91 20.45
C GLU A 377 6.81 -12.74 20.06
N ILE A 378 5.51 -13.00 20.10
CA ILE A 378 4.40 -12.06 19.92
C ILE A 378 4.09 -11.39 21.27
N ALA A 379 3.86 -10.07 21.30
CA ALA A 379 3.09 -9.44 22.38
C ALA A 379 2.18 -8.33 21.83
N ILE A 380 0.90 -8.70 21.71
CA ILE A 380 -0.27 -7.84 21.53
C ILE A 380 -0.63 -7.32 22.92
N SER A 381 -0.72 -5.99 23.13
CA SER A 381 -1.37 -5.44 24.31
C SER A 381 -2.75 -4.88 23.96
N CYS A 382 -3.78 -5.69 24.24
CA CYS A 382 -5.16 -5.24 24.37
C CYS A 382 -5.36 -4.73 25.80
N ALA A 383 -5.63 -3.44 25.97
CA ALA A 383 -6.11 -2.92 27.25
C ALA A 383 -7.65 -2.91 27.25
N SER A 384 -8.25 -3.90 27.92
CA SER A 384 -9.65 -3.90 28.30
C SER A 384 -9.84 -3.06 29.57
N ALA A 385 -10.80 -2.14 29.53
CA ALA A 385 -11.28 -1.39 30.67
C ALA A 385 -12.04 -2.30 31.65
N THR A 386 -11.67 -2.28 32.92
CA THR A 386 -12.57 -2.61 34.02
C THR A 386 -12.35 -1.66 35.18
N SER A 387 -13.48 -1.12 35.66
CA SER A 387 -13.62 -0.26 36.82
C SER A 387 -13.19 -0.94 38.12
N SER A 388 -12.55 -0.19 39.01
CA SER A 388 -12.84 -0.26 40.44
C SER A 388 -12.48 1.06 41.12
N LYS A 389 -13.43 1.53 41.95
CA LYS A 389 -13.23 2.59 42.94
C LYS A 389 -12.17 2.14 43.95
N ASN A 390 -11.34 3.06 44.40
CA ASN A 390 -11.33 3.45 45.81
C ASN A 390 -10.45 4.68 46.06
N ASP A 391 -10.99 5.50 46.96
CA ASP A 391 -10.38 6.66 47.59
C ASP A 391 -8.98 6.39 48.15
N ILE A 392 -8.15 7.43 48.25
CA ILE A 392 -7.74 8.03 49.53
C ILE A 392 -6.89 9.28 49.28
N ALA A 393 -7.11 10.22 50.19
CA ALA A 393 -6.70 11.61 50.25
C ALA A 393 -5.19 11.90 50.38
N SER A 394 -4.93 13.19 50.21
CA SER A 394 -4.05 14.08 50.99
C SER A 394 -2.56 14.14 50.65
N GLY A 395 -2.11 15.39 50.45
CA GLY A 395 -0.73 15.84 50.29
C GLY A 395 -0.67 17.09 49.45
#